data_AF-A0A5B8NPG3-F1
#
_entry.id   AF-A0A5B8NPG3-F1
#
_cell.length_a   1.000
_cell.length_b   1.000
_cell.length_c   1.000
_cell.angle_alpha   90.00
_cell.angle_beta   90.00
_cell.angle_gamma   90.00
#
_symmetry.space_group_name_H-M   'P 1'
#
loop_
_entity.id
_entity.type
_entity.pdbx_description
1 polymer ?
#
loop_
_entity_poly.entity_id
_entity_poly.type
_entity_poly.pdbx_seq_one_letter_code
_entity_poly.pdbx_strand_id
1 'polypeptide(L)' 'MNTNVSLSAKIPQELHESLQTYLAENPNWDQDRLLAAALSLFLLQNSQNKVKQSSQTYRSCAQVYLETLFG' A
#
# COMPACT_ATOMS: atom_id res chain seq x y z
N MET A 1 -19.28 2.37 -4.33
CA MET A 1 -19.06 0.90 -4.38
C MET A 1 -17.56 0.68 -4.31
N ASN A 2 -17.03 0.43 -3.12
CA ASN A 2 -15.60 0.19 -2.94
C ASN A 2 -15.35 -1.27 -3.27
N THR A 3 -15.00 -1.54 -4.53
CA THR A 3 -14.65 -2.87 -5.00
C THR A 3 -13.27 -3.24 -4.47
N ASN A 4 -13.19 -3.61 -3.19
CA ASN A 4 -11.97 -4.17 -2.64
C ASN A 4 -11.71 -5.52 -3.30
N VAL A 5 -10.53 -5.66 -3.91
CA VAL A 5 -10.09 -6.91 -4.52
C VAL A 5 -9.21 -7.62 -3.50
N SER A 6 -9.57 -8.85 -3.13
CA SER A 6 -8.74 -9.67 -2.25
C SER A 6 -7.44 -10.04 -2.98
N LEU A 7 -6.31 -9.66 -2.39
CA LEU A 7 -4.98 -9.98 -2.89
C LEU A 7 -4.39 -11.11 -2.04
N SER A 8 -4.05 -12.24 -2.67
CA SER A 8 -3.31 -13.32 -2.02
C SER A 8 -1.92 -13.42 -2.64
N ALA A 9 -0.90 -13.09 -1.86
CA ALA A 9 0.50 -13.16 -2.26
C ALA A 9 1.30 -13.92 -1.22
N LYS A 10 2.25 -14.75 -1.68
CA LYS A 10 3.23 -15.37 -0.80
C LYS A 10 4.33 -14.36 -0.51
N ILE A 11 4.53 -14.02 0.75
CA ILE A 11 5.63 -13.16 1.20
C ILE A 11 6.70 -13.98 1.93
N PRO A 12 7.98 -13.60 1.85
CA PRO A 12 9.04 -14.21 2.66
C PRO A 12 8.75 -14.10 4.16
N GLN A 13 9.13 -15.12 4.94
CA GLN A 13 8.89 -15.16 6.38
C GLN A 13 9.51 -13.96 7.12
N GLU A 14 10.74 -13.59 6.79
CA GLU A 14 11.44 -12.44 7.41
C GLU A 14 10.66 -11.12 7.24
N LEU A 15 10.00 -10.94 6.09
CA LEU A 15 9.17 -9.77 5.82
C LEU A 15 7.87 -9.83 6.63
N HIS A 16 7.28 -11.02 6.77
CA HIS A 16 6.10 -11.23 7.60
C HIS A 16 6.38 -10.94 9.08
N GLU A 17 7.51 -11.40 9.61
CA GLU A 17 7.92 -11.15 11.01
C GLU A 17 8.16 -9.65 11.25
N SER A 18 8.82 -8.97 10.32
CA SER A 18 9.02 -7.52 10.37
C SER A 18 7.68 -6.76 10.35
N LEU A 19 6.75 -7.21 9.49
CA LEU A 19 5.40 -6.64 9.41
C LEU A 19 4.63 -6.83 10.72
N GLN A 20 4.64 -8.04 11.29
CA GLN A 20 3.98 -8.31 12.56
C GLN A 20 4.55 -7.46 13.70
N THR A 21 5.86 -7.29 13.73
CA THR A 21 6.54 -6.43 14.73
C THR A 21 6.07 -4.98 14.61
N TYR A 22 6.01 -4.44 13.39
CA TYR A 22 5.52 -3.08 13.16
C TYR A 22 4.04 -2.90 13.54
N LEU A 23 3.18 -3.89 13.23
CA LEU A 23 1.77 -3.84 13.62
C LEU A 23 1.58 -3.94 15.15
N ALA A 24 2.43 -4.70 15.84
CA ALA A 24 2.39 -4.79 17.30
C ALA A 24 2.71 -3.44 17.97
N GLU A 25 3.59 -2.64 17.37
CA GLU A 25 3.92 -1.29 17.84
C GLU A 25 2.89 -0.23 17.43
N ASN A 26 2.08 -0.51 16.40
CA ASN A 26 1.15 0.44 15.80
C ASN A 26 -0.29 -0.13 15.79
N PRO A 27 -1.02 -0.08 16.92
CA PRO A 27 -2.34 -0.70 17.06
C PRO A 27 -3.43 -0.09 16.17
N ASN A 28 -3.17 1.08 15.56
CA ASN A 28 -4.08 1.72 14.59
C ASN A 28 -3.88 1.23 13.15
N TRP A 29 -2.92 0.32 12.94
CA TRP A 29 -2.60 -0.23 11.64
C TRP A 29 -3.02 -1.69 11.55
N ASP A 30 -3.61 -2.04 10.42
CA ASP A 30 -3.91 -3.41 10.04
C ASP A 30 -3.01 -3.85 8.89
N GLN A 31 -2.84 -5.17 8.73
CA GLN A 31 -2.03 -5.74 7.65
C GLN A 31 -2.48 -5.24 6.27
N ASP A 32 -3.79 -5.17 6.02
CA ASP A 32 -4.32 -4.67 4.74
C ASP A 32 -4.01 -3.19 4.52
N ARG A 33 -4.10 -2.37 5.57
CA ARG A 33 -3.80 -0.93 5.51
C ARG A 33 -2.32 -0.69 5.23
N LEU A 34 -1.46 -1.45 5.91
CA LEU A 34 0.00 -1.40 5.71
C LEU A 34 0.37 -1.84 4.29
N LEU A 35 -0.18 -2.96 3.81
CA LEU A 35 0.08 -3.45 2.47
C LEU A 35 -0.44 -2.48 1.40
N ALA A 36 -1.62 -1.90 1.59
CA ALA A 36 -2.16 -0.89 0.68
C ALA A 36 -1.28 0.37 0.64
N ALA A 37 -0.81 0.86 1.79
CA ALA A 37 0.12 1.99 1.88
C ALA A 37 1.47 1.67 1.20
N ALA A 38 2.04 0.49 1.48
CA ALA A 38 3.31 0.06 0.89
C ALA A 38 3.21 -0.12 -0.63
N LEU A 39 2.15 -0.78 -1.12
CA LEU A 39 1.92 -0.99 -2.55
C LEU A 39 1.68 0.32 -3.29
N SER A 40 0.83 1.19 -2.74
CA SER A 40 0.57 2.50 -3.35
C SER A 40 1.83 3.36 -3.40
N LEU A 41 2.63 3.41 -2.33
CA LEU A 41 3.90 4.11 -2.32
C LEU A 41 4.91 3.53 -3.31
N PHE A 42 5.04 2.20 -3.38
CA PHE A 42 5.93 1.54 -4.32
C PHE A 42 5.53 1.86 -5.77
N LEU A 43 4.23 1.82 -6.08
CA LEU A 43 3.72 2.18 -7.40
C LEU A 43 3.96 3.67 -7.70
N LEU A 44 3.79 4.57 -6.73
CA LEU A 44 4.07 6.00 -6.91
C LEU A 44 5.55 6.28 -7.20
N GLN A 45 6.45 5.64 -6.45
CA GLN A 45 7.90 5.80 -6.63
C GLN A 45 8.37 5.22 -7.96
N ASN A 46 7.87 4.04 -8.37
CA ASN A 46 8.30 3.37 -9.59
C ASN A 46 7.57 3.86 -10.86
N SER A 47 6.38 4.43 -10.73
CA SER A 47 5.61 4.96 -11.87
C SER A 47 6.18 6.26 -12.44
N GLN A 48 6.98 7.01 -11.67
CA GLN A 48 7.66 8.22 -12.14
C GLN A 48 8.56 7.98 -13.36
N ASN A 49 9.09 6.76 -13.53
CA ASN A 49 9.99 6.42 -14.64
C ASN A 49 9.28 5.96 -15.94
N LYS A 50 7.99 5.61 -15.90
CA LYS A 50 7.29 5.03 -17.08
C LYS A 50 5.93 5.64 -17.39
N VAL A 51 5.30 6.28 -16.42
CA VAL A 51 3.94 6.76 -16.55
C VAL A 51 3.98 8.28 -16.48
N LYS A 52 3.52 8.96 -17.53
CA LYS A 52 3.35 10.43 -17.50
C LYS A 52 2.60 10.76 -16.21
N GLN A 53 3.11 11.71 -15.42
CA GLN A 53 2.55 12.15 -14.13
C GLN A 53 1.06 12.60 -14.22
N SER A 54 0.50 12.68 -15.43
CA SER A 54 -0.90 12.93 -15.76
C SER A 54 -1.79 11.69 -15.85
N SER A 55 -1.28 10.47 -15.68
CA SER A 55 -2.11 9.26 -15.76
C SER A 55 -3.08 9.16 -14.58
N GLN A 56 -4.30 8.71 -14.88
CA GLN A 56 -5.32 8.42 -13.87
C GLN A 56 -4.80 7.44 -12.80
N THR A 57 -3.95 6.49 -13.19
CA THR A 57 -3.35 5.48 -12.30
C THR A 57 -2.49 6.11 -11.21
N TYR A 58 -1.66 7.11 -11.55
CA TYR A 58 -0.84 7.81 -10.56
C TYR A 58 -1.71 8.52 -9.51
N ARG A 59 -2.76 9.22 -9.96
CA ARG A 59 -3.70 9.91 -9.06
C ARG A 59 -4.46 8.94 -8.16
N SER A 60 -4.91 7.81 -8.71
CA SER A 60 -5.58 6.77 -7.92
C SER A 60 -4.66 6.16 -6.87
N CYS A 61 -3.40 5.84 -7.20
CA CYS A 61 -2.43 5.34 -6.21
C CYS A 61 -2.11 6.38 -5.13
N ALA A 62 -1.96 7.66 -5.49
CA ALA A 62 -1.73 8.74 -4.54
C ALA A 62 -2.91 8.93 -3.58
N GLN A 63 -4.13 8.83 -4.10
CA GLN A 63 -5.33 8.92 -3.29
C GLN A 63 -5.42 7.78 -2.28
N VAL A 64 -5.18 6.53 -2.72
CA VAL A 64 -5.17 5.36 -1.81
C VAL A 64 -4.10 5.52 -0.74
N TYR A 65 -2.89 5.97 -1.10
CA TYR A 65 -1.81 6.19 -0.12
C TYR A 65 -2.22 7.21 0.95
N LEU A 66 -2.76 8.36 0.54
CA LEU A 66 -3.20 9.40 1.47
C LEU A 66 -4.37 8.93 2.34
N GLU A 67 -5.34 8.21 1.76
CA GLU A 67 -6.46 7.64 2.50
C GLU A 67 -5.97 6.59 3.51
N THR A 68 -4.99 5.76 3.16
CA THR A 68 -4.42 4.80 4.11
C THR A 68 -3.62 5.44 5.23
N LEU A 69 -3.09 6.65 5.06
CA LEU A 69 -2.34 7.34 6.10
C LEU A 69 -3.22 8.21 7.01
N PHE A 70 -4.27 8.82 6.44
CA PHE A 70 -5.05 9.87 7.11
C PHE A 70 -6.54 9.54 7.32
N GLY A 71 -7.05 8.49 6.67
CA GLY A 71 -8.42 7.96 6.87
C GLY A 71 -8.45 6.89 7.94
#